data_AF-A0A1H3NSC2-F1
#
_entry.id   AF-A0A1H3NSC2-F1
#
_cell.length_a   1.000
_cell.length_b   1.000
_cell.length_c   1.000
_cell.angle_alpha   90.00
_cell.angle_beta   90.00
_cell.angle_gamma   90.00
#
_symmetry.space_group_name_H-M   'P 1'
#
loop_
_entity.id
_entity.type
_entity.pdbx_description
1 polymer ?
#
loop_
_entity_poly.entity_id
_entity_poly.type
_entity_poly.pdbx_seq_one_letter_code
_entity_poly.pdbx_strand_id
1 'polypeptide(L)'
;MAEIMGWSESFVGTLFVATATSLPEAAVSIAAVRLGALDMALGNLFGSNLFNMAILAIDDLFYLPGLLLSNVSQSHVVSALSAMMMSGIAIVGLFYRPKKQLFKTIGWTSLVLLSIYLFNTYALYLYGN
;
A
#
# COMPACT_ATOMS: atom_id res chain seq x y z
N MET A 1 18.68 -15.40 2.56
CA MET A 1 17.75 -14.62 3.40
C MET A 1 16.45 -15.37 3.64
N ALA A 2 15.71 -15.79 2.59
CA ALA A 2 14.51 -16.62 2.71
C ALA A 2 14.75 -17.88 3.56
N GLU A 3 15.83 -18.62 3.26
CA GLU A 3 16.22 -19.85 3.96
C GLU A 3 16.68 -19.62 5.42
N ILE A 4 17.22 -18.44 5.73
CA ILE A 4 17.68 -18.08 7.09
C ILE A 4 16.50 -17.60 7.96
N MET A 5 15.49 -16.98 7.34
CA MET A 5 14.31 -16.43 8.01
C MET A 5 13.11 -17.40 8.04
N GLY A 6 13.20 -18.54 7.34
CA GLY A 6 12.12 -19.51 7.21
C GLY A 6 10.94 -19.03 6.36
N TRP A 7 11.17 -18.10 5.43
CA TRP A 7 10.13 -17.48 4.59
C TRP A 7 10.13 -18.06 3.18
N SER A 8 8.98 -18.06 2.50
CA SER A 8 8.92 -18.44 1.08
C SER A 8 9.66 -17.42 0.20
N GLU A 9 10.35 -17.90 -0.84
CA GLU A 9 11.10 -17.02 -1.75
C GLU A 9 10.18 -15.99 -2.45
N SER A 10 8.96 -16.40 -2.78
CA SER A 10 7.93 -15.54 -3.36
C SER A 10 7.49 -14.41 -2.42
N PHE A 11 7.31 -14.71 -1.13
CA PHE A 11 6.97 -13.72 -0.12
C PHE A 11 8.08 -12.67 0.05
N VAL A 12 9.34 -13.13 0.15
CA VAL A 12 10.50 -12.25 0.25
C VAL A 12 10.61 -11.37 -1.00
N GLY A 13 10.53 -11.95 -2.19
CA GLY A 13 10.58 -11.22 -3.45
C GLY A 13 9.50 -10.14 -3.54
N THR A 14 8.26 -10.48 -3.22
CA THR A 14 7.12 -9.55 -3.24
C THR A 14 7.31 -8.39 -2.25
N LEU A 15 7.75 -8.67 -1.03
CA LEU A 15 8.01 -7.64 -0.02
C LEU A 15 9.12 -6.68 -0.44
N PHE A 16 10.24 -7.20 -0.98
CA PHE A 16 11.35 -6.39 -1.43
C PHE A 16 10.98 -5.52 -2.63
N VAL A 17 10.28 -6.08 -3.62
CA VAL A 17 9.80 -5.33 -4.79
C VAL A 17 8.83 -4.23 -4.36
N ALA A 18 7.86 -4.54 -3.50
CA ALA A 18 6.91 -3.56 -2.98
C ALA A 18 7.61 -2.42 -2.20
N THR A 19 8.62 -2.77 -1.39
CA THR A 19 9.39 -1.78 -0.62
C THR A 19 10.25 -0.91 -1.55
N ALA A 20 10.95 -1.51 -2.50
CA ALA A 20 11.82 -0.79 -3.43
C ALA A 20 11.03 0.17 -4.33
N THR A 21 9.86 -0.25 -4.79
CA THR A 21 8.98 0.56 -5.65
C THR A 21 8.29 1.68 -4.90
N SER A 22 8.06 1.56 -3.58
CA SER A 22 7.37 2.58 -2.76
C SER A 22 8.31 3.55 -2.03
N LEU A 23 9.62 3.28 -2.05
CA LEU A 23 10.63 4.06 -1.35
C LEU A 23 10.76 5.50 -1.90
N PRO A 24 10.80 5.72 -3.23
CA PRO A 24 10.84 7.07 -3.80
C PRO A 24 9.65 7.93 -3.38
N GLU A 25 8.44 7.36 -3.39
CA GLU A 25 7.19 8.02 -3.03
C GLU A 25 7.18 8.38 -1.55
N ALA A 26 7.69 7.51 -0.69
CA ALA A 26 7.85 7.80 0.72
C ALA A 26 8.82 8.98 0.93
N ALA A 27 9.95 9.01 0.22
CA ALA A 27 10.90 10.10 0.29
C ALA A 27 10.29 11.44 -0.16
N VAL A 28 9.57 11.46 -1.29
CA VAL A 28 8.87 12.65 -1.79
C VAL A 28 7.79 13.12 -0.82
N SER A 29 6.98 12.20 -0.28
CA SER A 29 5.92 12.53 0.69
C SER A 29 6.48 13.14 1.97
N ILE A 30 7.56 12.57 2.51
CA ILE A 30 8.24 13.12 3.70
C ILE A 30 8.82 14.50 3.42
N ALA A 31 9.46 14.69 2.26
CA ALA A 31 9.99 15.99 1.85
C ALA A 31 8.87 17.04 1.73
N ALA A 32 7.76 16.70 1.08
CA ALA A 32 6.60 17.59 0.93
C ALA A 32 6.00 17.99 2.27
N VAL A 33 5.84 17.05 3.21
CA VAL A 33 5.37 17.36 4.58
C VAL A 33 6.33 18.31 5.30
N ARG A 34 7.66 18.09 5.19
CA ARG A 34 8.67 18.98 5.80
C ARG A 34 8.64 20.39 5.23
N LEU A 35 8.25 20.53 3.97
CA LEU A 35 8.08 21.83 3.30
C LEU A 35 6.71 22.47 3.57
N GLY A 36 5.84 21.84 4.37
CA GLY A 36 4.47 22.31 4.61
C GLY A 36 3.51 22.12 3.43
N ALA A 37 3.94 21.41 2.38
CA ALA A 37 3.18 21.15 1.17
C ALA A 37 2.32 19.88 1.34
N LEU A 38 1.33 19.92 2.23
CA LEU A 38 0.46 18.77 2.53
C LEU A 38 -0.34 18.30 1.31
N ASP A 39 -0.83 19.21 0.48
CA ASP A 39 -1.59 18.85 -0.73
C ASP A 39 -0.71 18.09 -1.74
N MET A 40 0.58 18.43 -1.81
CA MET A 40 1.55 17.71 -2.62
C MET A 40 1.84 16.32 -2.06
N ALA A 41 1.99 16.19 -0.73
CA ALA A 41 2.18 14.89 -0.09
C ALA A 41 0.99 13.95 -0.32
N LEU A 42 -0.24 14.47 -0.22
CA LEU A 42 -1.47 13.72 -0.50
C LEU A 42 -1.60 13.39 -1.99
N GLY A 43 -1.29 14.35 -2.86
CA GLY A 43 -1.28 14.15 -4.31
C GLY A 43 -0.30 13.07 -4.74
N ASN A 44 0.90 13.01 -4.14
CA ASN A 44 1.86 11.94 -4.36
C ASN A 44 1.31 10.59 -3.88
N LEU A 45 0.77 10.51 -2.65
CA LEU A 45 0.26 9.27 -2.09
C LEU A 45 -0.87 8.64 -2.93
N PHE A 46 -1.91 9.42 -3.25
CA PHE A 46 -3.05 8.92 -4.01
C PHE A 46 -2.79 8.86 -5.52
N GLY A 47 -1.97 9.78 -6.04
CA GLY A 47 -1.57 9.82 -7.44
C GLY A 47 -0.75 8.61 -7.84
N SER A 48 0.22 8.18 -7.02
CA SER A 48 1.01 6.97 -7.28
C SER A 48 0.15 5.69 -7.26
N ASN A 49 -0.81 5.58 -6.32
CA ASN A 49 -1.75 4.46 -6.32
C ASN A 49 -2.61 4.44 -7.60
N LEU A 50 -3.09 5.60 -8.06
CA LEU A 50 -3.85 5.70 -9.30
C LEU A 50 -2.98 5.36 -10.52
N PHE A 51 -1.74 5.84 -10.55
CA PHE A 51 -0.79 5.56 -11.62
C PHE A 51 -0.47 4.06 -11.71
N ASN A 52 -0.28 3.38 -10.57
CA ASN A 52 -0.10 1.93 -10.53
C ASN A 52 -1.31 1.18 -11.10
N MET A 53 -2.55 1.62 -10.79
CA MET A 53 -3.75 1.04 -11.39
C MET A 53 -3.85 1.31 -12.90
N ALA A 54 -3.40 2.48 -13.36
CA ALA A 54 -3.35 2.79 -14.78
C ALA A 54 -2.34 1.92 -15.53
N ILE A 55 -1.17 1.65 -14.95
CA ILE A 55 -0.20 0.70 -15.49
C ILE A 55 -0.85 -0.68 -15.63
N LEU A 56 -1.51 -1.17 -14.58
CA LEU A 56 -2.19 -2.47 -14.64
C LEU A 56 -3.27 -2.53 -15.74
N ALA A 57 -4.01 -1.44 -15.95
CA ALA A 57 -5.00 -1.37 -17.02
C ALA A 57 -4.36 -1.38 -18.41
N ILE A 58 -3.21 -0.72 -18.58
CA ILE A 58 -2.44 -0.77 -19.82
C ILE A 58 -1.89 -2.18 -20.03
N ASP A 59 -1.31 -2.80 -19.00
CA ASP A 59 -0.79 -4.16 -19.06
C ASP A 59 -1.88 -5.17 -19.46
N ASP A 60 -3.12 -4.98 -18.98
CA ASP A 60 -4.28 -5.81 -19.32
C ASP A 60 -4.62 -5.75 -20.82
N LEU A 61 -4.45 -4.59 -21.45
CA LEU A 61 -4.64 -4.43 -22.90
C LEU A 61 -3.63 -5.21 -23.74
N PHE A 62 -2.41 -5.41 -23.23
CA PHE A 62 -1.36 -6.15 -23.91
C PHE A 62 -1.30 -7.63 -23.51
N TYR A 63 -2.13 -8.06 -22.54
CA TYR A 63 -2.14 -9.44 -22.07
C TYR A 63 -3.00 -10.33 -22.99
N LEU A 64 -2.33 -11.05 -23.89
CA LEU A 64 -2.98 -11.92 -24.89
C LEU A 64 -3.77 -13.13 -24.34
N PRO A 65 -3.46 -13.72 -23.17
CA PRO A 65 -4.17 -14.92 -22.68
C PRO A 65 -5.59 -14.68 -22.11
N GLY A 66 -6.07 -13.44 -21.95
CA GLY A 66 -7.37 -13.13 -21.35
C GLY A 66 -7.31 -11.90 -20.43
N LEU A 67 -8.19 -11.80 -19.41
CA LEU A 67 -8.07 -10.74 -18.40
C LEU A 67 -6.97 -11.09 -17.41
N LEU A 68 -6.01 -10.18 -17.17
CA LEU A 68 -4.96 -10.33 -16.15
C LEU A 68 -5.56 -10.68 -14.80
N LEU A 69 -6.64 -9.98 -14.41
CA LEU A 69 -7.30 -10.16 -13.12
C LEU A 69 -7.91 -11.56 -12.92
N SER A 70 -8.20 -12.28 -14.00
CA SER A 70 -8.73 -13.66 -13.92
C SER A 70 -7.65 -14.70 -13.58
N ASN A 71 -6.38 -14.38 -13.81
CA ASN A 71 -5.23 -15.26 -13.55
C ASN A 71 -4.51 -14.92 -12.24
N VAL A 72 -4.98 -13.91 -11.50
CA VAL A 72 -4.40 -13.53 -10.21
C VAL A 72 -4.72 -14.60 -9.17
N SER A 73 -3.69 -15.05 -8.44
CA SER A 73 -3.86 -15.99 -7.33
C SER A 73 -4.80 -15.45 -6.25
N GLN A 74 -5.62 -16.32 -5.69
CA GLN A 74 -6.54 -16.02 -4.58
C GLN A 74 -5.79 -15.46 -3.35
N SER A 75 -4.48 -15.70 -3.22
CA SER A 75 -3.64 -15.14 -2.16
C SER A 75 -3.57 -13.61 -2.17
N HIS A 76 -3.81 -12.95 -3.30
CA HIS A 76 -3.75 -11.48 -3.41
C HIS A 76 -5.07 -10.78 -3.07
N VAL A 77 -6.18 -11.51 -2.91
CA VAL A 77 -7.50 -10.94 -2.58
C VAL A 77 -7.45 -10.21 -1.24
N VAL A 78 -6.77 -10.78 -0.24
CA VAL A 78 -6.61 -10.18 1.09
C VAL A 78 -5.85 -8.85 1.03
N SER A 79 -4.78 -8.80 0.22
CA SER A 79 -4.03 -7.56 -0.03
C SER A 79 -4.88 -6.49 -0.71
N ALA A 80 -5.67 -6.88 -1.72
CA ALA A 80 -6.53 -5.97 -2.45
C ALA A 80 -7.60 -5.35 -1.52
N LEU A 81 -8.29 -6.18 -0.72
CA LEU A 81 -9.27 -5.71 0.25
C LEU A 81 -8.66 -4.79 1.30
N SER A 82 -7.47 -5.14 1.81
CA SER A 82 -6.75 -4.31 2.77
C SER A 82 -6.36 -2.95 2.18
N ALA A 83 -5.86 -2.93 0.94
CA ALA A 83 -5.51 -1.70 0.23
C ALA A 83 -6.73 -0.80 -0.01
N MET A 84 -7.88 -1.38 -0.37
CA MET A 84 -9.16 -0.66 -0.50
C MET A 84 -9.61 -0.06 0.83
N MET A 85 -9.58 -0.85 1.92
CA MET A 85 -9.90 -0.37 3.26
C MET A 85 -8.98 0.77 3.71
N MET A 86 -7.67 0.61 3.56
CA MET A 86 -6.70 1.63 3.93
C MET A 86 -6.90 2.93 3.14
N SER A 87 -7.13 2.83 1.83
CA SER A 87 -7.40 4.01 0.98
C SER A 87 -8.70 4.71 1.40
N GLY A 88 -9.76 3.95 1.69
CA GLY A 88 -11.02 4.50 2.18
C GLY A 88 -10.87 5.22 3.53
N ILE A 89 -10.18 4.59 4.49
CA ILE A 89 -9.91 5.19 5.80
C ILE A 89 -9.04 6.44 5.68
N ALA A 90 -8.04 6.45 4.79
CA ALA A 90 -7.21 7.61 4.52
C ALA A 90 -8.04 8.78 3.96
N ILE A 91 -8.95 8.51 3.02
CA ILE A 91 -9.87 9.51 2.46
C ILE A 91 -10.81 10.04 3.56
N VAL A 92 -11.45 9.16 4.35
CA VAL A 92 -12.31 9.58 5.46
C VAL A 92 -11.54 10.42 6.48
N GLY A 93 -10.32 10.00 6.83
CA GLY A 93 -9.44 10.74 7.74
C GLY A 93 -9.07 12.13 7.21
N LEU A 94 -8.92 12.28 5.89
CA LEU A 94 -8.69 13.57 5.25
C LEU A 94 -9.91 14.48 5.35
N PHE A 95 -11.11 13.98 5.06
CA PHE A 95 -12.36 14.76 5.12
C PHE A 95 -12.74 15.17 6.54
N TYR A 96 -12.61 14.26 7.51
CA TYR A 96 -13.04 14.51 8.89
C TYR A 96 -12.00 15.26 9.73
N ARG A 97 -10.76 15.41 9.26
CA ARG A 97 -9.64 16.13 9.89
C ARG A 97 -9.68 16.01 11.44
N PRO A 98 -9.50 14.80 12.00
CA PRO A 98 -9.67 14.58 13.44
C PRO A 98 -8.70 15.48 14.24
N LYS A 99 -9.26 16.39 15.04
CA LYS A 99 -8.49 17.33 15.89
C LYS A 99 -7.75 16.65 17.06
N LYS A 100 -8.02 15.35 17.32
CA LYS A 100 -7.36 14.58 18.38
C LYS A 100 -6.06 13.98 17.86
N GLN A 101 -4.95 14.63 18.16
CA GLN A 101 -3.60 14.08 17.97
C GLN A 101 -3.25 13.23 19.20
N LEU A 102 -2.87 11.96 18.99
CA LEU A 102 -2.16 11.21 20.01
C LEU A 102 -0.67 11.58 19.83
N PHE A 103 0.02 11.98 20.90
CA PHE A 103 1.44 12.37 20.82
C PHE A 103 1.79 13.61 19.96
N LYS A 104 0.89 14.58 19.76
CA LYS A 104 1.12 15.84 19.00
C LYS A 104 1.56 15.69 17.52
N THR A 105 1.89 14.48 17.06
CA THR A 105 2.45 14.22 15.73
C THR A 105 1.71 13.09 14.99
N ILE A 106 1.06 12.16 15.70
CA ILE A 106 0.43 10.96 15.09
C ILE A 106 -1.08 10.99 15.31
N GLY A 107 -1.85 11.06 14.22
CA GLY A 107 -3.31 10.95 14.28
C GLY A 107 -3.74 9.51 14.57
N TRP A 108 -4.90 9.34 15.22
CA TRP A 108 -5.54 8.02 15.39
C TRP A 108 -5.71 7.28 14.06
N THR A 109 -5.99 8.01 12.97
CA THR A 109 -6.09 7.45 11.62
C THR A 109 -4.81 6.73 11.20
N SER A 110 -3.63 7.30 11.47
CA SER A 110 -2.34 6.68 11.12
C SER A 110 -2.09 5.39 11.88
N LEU A 111 -2.50 5.31 13.14
CA LEU A 111 -2.41 4.07 13.93
C LEU A 111 -3.31 2.98 13.36
N VAL A 112 -4.55 3.32 13.01
CA VAL A 112 -5.49 2.36 12.39
C VAL A 112 -4.94 1.84 11.06
N LEU A 113 -4.42 2.72 10.20
CA LEU A 113 -3.80 2.33 8.94
C LEU A 113 -2.60 1.40 9.15
N LEU A 114 -1.73 1.71 10.11
CA LEU A 114 -0.59 0.88 10.46
C LEU A 114 -1.01 -0.50 10.97
N SER A 115 -2.03 -0.55 11.83
CA SER A 115 -2.58 -1.82 12.34
C SER A 115 -3.15 -2.70 11.22
N ILE A 116 -3.88 -2.12 10.27
CA ILE A 116 -4.41 -2.85 9.11
C ILE A 116 -3.27 -3.37 8.23
N TYR A 117 -2.27 -2.54 7.97
CA TYR A 117 -1.09 -2.95 7.19
C TYR A 117 -0.35 -4.13 7.84
N LEU A 118 -0.08 -4.06 9.14
CA LEU A 118 0.59 -5.14 9.86
C LEU A 118 -0.25 -6.43 9.88
N PHE A 119 -1.57 -6.30 10.08
CA PHE A 119 -2.48 -7.43 10.03
C PHE A 119 -2.48 -8.08 8.63
N ASN A 120 -2.54 -7.28 7.56
CA ASN A 120 -2.47 -7.78 6.19
C ASN A 120 -1.15 -8.51 5.91
N THR A 121 -0.01 -7.92 6.28
CA THR A 121 1.31 -8.55 6.10
C THR A 121 1.41 -9.85 6.90
N TYR A 122 0.85 -9.91 8.11
CA TYR A 122 0.80 -11.13 8.91
C TYR A 122 -0.11 -12.20 8.31
N ALA A 123 -1.27 -11.80 7.78
CA ALA A 123 -2.17 -12.72 7.08
C ALA A 123 -1.51 -13.29 5.83
N LEU A 124 -0.81 -12.47 5.04
CA LEU A 124 -0.03 -12.95 3.90
C LEU A 124 1.12 -13.87 4.31
N TYR A 125 1.75 -13.63 5.44
CA TYR A 125 2.80 -14.53 5.95
C TYR A 125 2.25 -15.92 6.31
N LEU A 126 1.05 -15.99 6.90
CA LEU A 126 0.44 -17.26 7.31
C LEU A 126 -0.25 -18.01 6.16
N TYR A 127 -0.87 -17.29 5.22
CA TYR A 127 -1.73 -17.86 4.17
C TYR A 127 -1.13 -17.72 2.76
N GLY A 128 0.01 -17.04 2.62
CA GLY A 128 0.78 -16.95 1.39
C GLY A 128 1.58 -18.23 1.18
N ASN A 129 0.89 -19.29 0.73
CA ASN A 129 1.50 -20.52 0.23
C ASN A 129 2.38 -20.23 -0.99
#